data_AF-A0A3D0WDA8-F1
#
_entry.id   AF-A0A3D0WDA8-F1
#
_cell.length_a   1.000
_cell.length_b   1.000
_cell.length_c   1.000
_cell.angle_alpha   90.00
_cell.angle_beta   90.00
_cell.angle_gamma   90.00
#
_symmetry.space_group_name_H-M   'P 1'
#
loop_
_entity.id
_entity.type
_entity.pdbx_description
1 polymer ?
#
loop_
_entity_poly.entity_id
_entity_poly.type
_entity_poly.pdbx_seq_one_letter_code
_entity_poly.pdbx_strand_id
1 'polypeptide(L)'
;MSAGGVIDGRVVIAFDPNHEDAMRARSIRAELLAMWPTDGERQMHAVALVAIDPGSNLPVIAANLAASMAQLDRETLIVDADFARPMQHELMCVPNERGLATILAGQGGAAGTMLPTAVRGLTVMPAGSIDDTVRDTLEQRPILEVLEQGTLRADIVIVPISGRSDQALATILTHFDAVIPIVRRGRTLMRRLTSLVDALAAKGLPVCGVVLSD
;
A
#
# COMPACT_ATOMS: atom_id res chain seq x y z
N MET A 1 -10.62 -19.19 19.93
CA MET A 1 -11.66 -19.10 18.87
C MET A 1 -11.20 -18.04 17.89
N SER A 2 -10.59 -18.43 16.78
CA SER A 2 -10.14 -17.46 15.76
C SER A 2 -11.39 -16.91 15.08
N ALA A 3 -11.60 -15.60 15.19
CA ALA A 3 -12.54 -14.90 14.32
C ALA A 3 -11.99 -15.00 12.89
N GLY A 4 -12.36 -16.07 12.19
CA GLY A 4 -12.16 -16.16 10.74
C GLY A 4 -13.08 -15.12 10.12
N GLY A 5 -12.56 -13.90 9.97
CA GLY A 5 -13.26 -12.83 9.27
C GLY A 5 -13.60 -13.27 7.85
N VAL A 6 -14.58 -12.61 7.25
CA VAL A 6 -14.79 -12.69 5.81
C VAL A 6 -13.76 -11.78 5.14
N ILE A 7 -13.32 -12.10 3.92
CA ILE A 7 -12.56 -11.17 3.08
C ILE A 7 -13.33 -11.01 1.75
N ASP A 8 -13.26 -9.84 1.14
CA ASP A 8 -13.99 -9.56 -0.08
C ASP A 8 -13.49 -10.45 -1.23
N GLY A 9 -14.41 -10.94 -2.07
CA GLY A 9 -14.09 -11.81 -3.21
C GLY A 9 -13.14 -11.18 -4.24
N ARG A 10 -12.97 -9.85 -4.24
CA ARG A 10 -11.97 -9.14 -5.05
C ARG A 10 -10.53 -9.41 -4.59
N VAL A 11 -10.31 -9.88 -3.36
CA VAL A 11 -9.01 -10.41 -2.89
C VAL A 11 -8.89 -11.86 -3.35
N VAL A 12 -8.94 -12.06 -4.68
CA VAL A 12 -9.09 -13.35 -5.34
C VAL A 12 -8.00 -14.35 -4.96
N ILE A 13 -6.78 -13.89 -4.63
CA ILE A 13 -5.68 -14.78 -4.26
C ILE A 13 -5.95 -15.58 -2.98
N ALA A 14 -6.92 -15.15 -2.16
CA ALA A 14 -7.38 -15.88 -0.98
C ALA A 14 -8.30 -17.07 -1.33
N PHE A 15 -8.88 -17.09 -2.54
CA PHE A 15 -9.93 -18.04 -2.94
C PHE A 15 -9.61 -18.84 -4.20
N ASP A 16 -9.11 -18.18 -5.25
CA ASP A 16 -8.77 -18.77 -6.53
C ASP A 16 -7.31 -18.44 -6.89
N PRO A 17 -6.39 -19.37 -6.63
CA PRO A 17 -4.98 -19.14 -6.93
C PRO A 17 -4.69 -19.06 -8.43
N ASN A 18 -5.58 -19.53 -9.32
CA ASN A 18 -5.35 -19.52 -10.77
C ASN A 18 -5.97 -18.31 -11.48
N HIS A 19 -6.68 -17.46 -10.74
CA HIS A 19 -7.22 -16.21 -11.29
C HIS A 19 -6.10 -15.30 -11.81
N GLU A 20 -6.37 -14.54 -12.88
CA GLU A 20 -5.37 -13.68 -13.52
C GLU A 20 -4.77 -12.66 -12.54
N ASP A 21 -5.60 -11.99 -11.75
CA ASP A 21 -5.12 -11.03 -10.73
C ASP A 21 -4.29 -11.70 -9.62
N ALA A 22 -4.57 -12.95 -9.27
CA ALA A 22 -3.75 -13.70 -8.32
C ALA A 22 -2.36 -14.01 -8.91
N MET A 23 -2.30 -14.39 -10.19
CA MET A 23 -1.03 -14.58 -10.89
C MET A 23 -0.26 -13.27 -11.02
N ARG A 24 -0.92 -12.16 -11.39
CA ARG A 24 -0.31 -10.82 -11.45
C ARG A 24 0.30 -10.42 -10.11
N ALA A 25 -0.43 -10.60 -9.00
CA ALA A 25 0.09 -10.34 -7.66
C ALA A 25 1.34 -11.17 -7.33
N ARG A 26 1.34 -12.47 -7.70
CA ARG A 26 2.52 -13.33 -7.50
C ARG A 26 3.72 -12.92 -8.36
N SER A 27 3.49 -12.45 -9.59
CA SER A 27 4.55 -11.93 -10.45
C SER A 27 5.18 -10.68 -9.85
N ILE A 28 4.36 -9.70 -9.42
CA ILE A 28 4.85 -8.49 -8.74
C ILE A 28 5.64 -8.87 -7.49
N ARG A 29 5.13 -9.80 -6.69
CA ARG A 29 5.83 -10.34 -5.51
C ARG A 29 7.19 -10.95 -5.87
N ALA A 30 7.27 -11.76 -6.91
CA ALA A 30 8.51 -12.41 -7.33
C ALA A 30 9.58 -11.36 -7.72
N GLU A 31 9.20 -10.34 -8.48
CA GLU A 31 10.09 -9.24 -8.86
C GLU A 31 10.58 -8.46 -7.63
N LEU A 32 9.68 -8.13 -6.69
CA LEU A 32 10.03 -7.47 -5.42
C LEU A 32 11.06 -8.26 -4.61
N LEU A 33 10.82 -9.57 -4.44
CA LEU A 33 11.73 -10.44 -3.68
C LEU A 33 13.10 -10.58 -4.36
N ALA A 34 13.15 -10.57 -5.70
CA ALA A 34 14.40 -10.65 -6.44
C ALA A 34 15.28 -9.39 -6.29
N MET A 35 14.68 -8.24 -6.00
CA MET A 35 15.40 -6.97 -5.79
C MET A 35 15.90 -6.80 -4.34
N TRP A 36 15.25 -7.43 -3.37
CA TRP A 36 15.60 -7.23 -1.96
C TRP A 36 16.87 -7.98 -1.55
N PRO A 37 17.77 -7.35 -0.77
CA PRO A 37 18.96 -8.03 -0.26
C PRO A 37 18.59 -9.25 0.57
N THR A 38 19.25 -10.38 0.32
CA THR A 38 19.03 -11.64 1.06
C THR A 38 19.85 -11.75 2.35
N ASP A 39 20.80 -10.82 2.56
CA ASP A 39 21.85 -10.94 3.58
C ASP A 39 21.53 -10.26 4.93
N GLY A 40 20.26 -9.94 5.20
CA GLY A 40 19.74 -9.98 6.59
C GLY A 40 19.86 -8.75 7.49
N GLU A 41 20.20 -7.54 7.01
CA GLU A 41 20.22 -6.35 7.88
C GLU A 41 18.90 -5.59 7.96
N ARG A 42 18.07 -5.61 6.91
CA ARG A 42 16.80 -4.88 6.90
C ARG A 42 15.67 -5.70 7.49
N GLN A 43 15.07 -5.17 8.56
CA GLN A 43 13.95 -5.79 9.27
C GLN A 43 12.59 -5.56 8.59
N MET A 44 12.49 -4.58 7.68
CA MET A 44 11.23 -4.21 7.04
C MET A 44 11.48 -3.72 5.61
N HIS A 45 10.62 -4.12 4.67
CA HIS A 45 10.55 -3.59 3.32
C HIS A 45 9.26 -2.80 3.07
N ALA A 46 9.38 -1.53 2.67
CA ALA A 46 8.25 -0.66 2.36
C ALA A 46 8.06 -0.49 0.84
N VAL A 47 6.86 -0.81 0.35
CA VAL A 47 6.47 -0.75 -1.06
C VAL A 47 5.28 0.17 -1.25
N ALA A 48 5.41 1.14 -2.14
CA ALA A 48 4.33 2.02 -2.55
C ALA A 48 3.77 1.59 -3.90
N LEU A 49 2.44 1.55 -4.01
CA LEU A 49 1.74 1.42 -5.28
C LEU A 49 1.07 2.76 -5.58
N VAL A 50 1.45 3.40 -6.67
CA VAL A 50 1.03 4.77 -6.98
C VAL A 50 0.17 4.80 -8.23
N ALA A 51 -1.12 5.09 -8.11
CA ALA A 51 -1.97 5.26 -9.28
C ALA A 51 -1.85 6.67 -9.85
N ILE A 52 -1.55 6.75 -11.15
CA ILE A 52 -1.49 8.03 -11.88
C ILE A 52 -2.89 8.51 -12.25
N ASP A 53 -3.76 7.59 -12.65
CA ASP A 53 -5.11 7.91 -13.12
C ASP A 53 -6.17 7.60 -12.05
N PRO A 54 -7.18 8.47 -11.88
CA PRO A 54 -8.35 8.17 -11.07
C PRO A 54 -9.08 6.90 -11.55
N GLY A 55 -9.71 6.21 -10.59
CA GLY A 55 -10.51 5.02 -10.89
C GLY A 55 -9.70 3.84 -11.43
N SER A 56 -8.41 3.76 -11.10
CA SER A 56 -7.63 2.54 -11.25
C SER A 56 -8.09 1.49 -10.24
N ASN A 57 -7.76 0.21 -10.50
CA ASN A 57 -7.99 -0.87 -9.56
C ASN A 57 -6.89 -0.98 -8.48
N LEU A 58 -6.20 0.14 -8.19
CA LEU A 58 -5.09 0.21 -7.25
C LEU A 58 -5.40 -0.46 -5.90
N PRO A 59 -6.55 -0.21 -5.23
CA PRO A 59 -6.83 -0.85 -3.95
C PRO A 59 -6.87 -2.39 -4.04
N VAL A 60 -7.44 -2.93 -5.14
CA VAL A 60 -7.55 -4.37 -5.37
C VAL A 60 -6.19 -4.99 -5.69
N ILE A 61 -5.37 -4.32 -6.51
CA ILE A 61 -4.00 -4.74 -6.82
C ILE A 61 -3.17 -4.78 -5.53
N ALA A 62 -3.25 -3.75 -4.70
CA ALA A 62 -2.54 -3.66 -3.43
C ALA A 62 -2.97 -4.75 -2.45
N ALA A 63 -4.28 -4.98 -2.32
CA ALA A 63 -4.83 -6.01 -1.43
C ALA A 63 -4.36 -7.42 -1.84
N ASN A 64 -4.41 -7.76 -3.13
CA ASN A 64 -3.94 -9.05 -3.62
C ASN A 64 -2.42 -9.19 -3.48
N LEU A 65 -1.65 -8.13 -3.72
CA LEU A 65 -0.20 -8.16 -3.47
C LEU A 65 0.10 -8.42 -1.99
N ALA A 66 -0.58 -7.72 -1.07
CA ALA A 66 -0.38 -7.89 0.36
C ALA A 66 -0.78 -9.28 0.85
N ALA A 67 -1.92 -9.82 0.40
CA ALA A 67 -2.30 -11.20 0.67
C ALA A 67 -1.27 -12.20 0.10
N SER A 68 -0.70 -11.92 -1.08
CA SER A 68 0.35 -12.77 -1.66
C SER A 68 1.65 -12.77 -0.84
N MET A 69 2.00 -11.64 -0.22
CA MET A 69 3.17 -11.52 0.66
C MET A 69 2.96 -12.28 1.96
N ALA A 70 1.78 -12.14 2.57
CA ALA A 70 1.40 -12.88 3.78
C ALA A 70 1.42 -14.41 3.58
N GLN A 71 1.11 -14.90 2.37
CA GLN A 71 1.23 -16.33 2.03
C GLN A 71 2.67 -16.88 2.09
N LEU A 72 3.69 -16.02 2.16
CA LEU A 72 5.09 -16.42 2.36
C LEU A 72 5.51 -16.43 3.84
N ASP A 73 4.56 -16.43 4.77
CA ASP A 73 4.83 -16.35 6.22
C ASP A 73 5.61 -15.08 6.61
N ARG A 74 5.37 -13.99 5.88
CA ARG A 74 5.87 -12.65 6.19
C ARG A 74 4.78 -11.84 6.86
N GLU A 75 5.08 -11.25 8.01
CA GLU A 75 4.15 -10.34 8.68
C GLU A 75 3.96 -9.10 7.80
N THR A 76 2.80 -9.02 7.16
CA THR A 76 2.49 -8.03 6.14
C THR A 76 1.49 -7.02 6.68
N LEU A 77 1.81 -5.73 6.57
CA LEU A 77 0.91 -4.62 6.85
C LEU A 77 0.53 -3.93 5.55
N ILE A 78 -0.78 -3.79 5.30
CA ILE A 78 -1.29 -2.87 4.27
C ILE A 78 -1.83 -1.60 4.91
N VAL A 79 -1.36 -0.43 4.47
CA VAL A 79 -1.77 0.88 5.01
C VAL A 79 -2.54 1.64 3.94
N ASP A 80 -3.82 1.92 4.19
CA ASP A 80 -4.68 2.63 3.25
C ASP A 80 -4.39 4.14 3.26
N ALA A 81 -3.43 4.57 2.45
CA ALA A 81 -3.10 5.98 2.23
C ALA A 81 -3.83 6.58 1.02
N ASP A 82 -4.69 5.83 0.34
CA ASP A 82 -5.47 6.32 -0.80
C ASP A 82 -6.72 7.07 -0.31
N PHE A 83 -6.50 8.25 0.25
CA PHE A 83 -7.59 9.09 0.76
C PHE A 83 -8.54 9.59 -0.34
N ALA A 84 -8.20 9.45 -1.63
CA ALA A 84 -9.13 9.77 -2.70
C ALA A 84 -10.27 8.74 -2.76
N ARG A 85 -9.98 7.46 -2.48
CA ARG A 85 -10.95 6.37 -2.47
C ARG A 85 -10.49 5.26 -1.51
N PRO A 86 -10.63 5.45 -0.19
CA PRO A 86 -10.19 4.45 0.79
C PRO A 86 -11.06 3.19 0.67
N MET A 87 -10.45 2.04 0.48
CA MET A 87 -11.14 0.78 0.15
C MET A 87 -10.55 -0.44 0.83
N GLN A 88 -9.38 -0.35 1.49
CA GLN A 88 -8.78 -1.53 2.10
C GLN A 88 -9.63 -2.09 3.23
N HIS A 89 -10.34 -1.24 3.96
CA HIS A 89 -11.28 -1.68 4.99
C HIS A 89 -12.42 -2.54 4.42
N GLU A 90 -12.99 -2.16 3.27
CA GLU A 90 -14.01 -2.96 2.58
C GLU A 90 -13.43 -4.29 2.10
N LEU A 91 -12.25 -4.25 1.46
CA LEU A 91 -11.58 -5.42 0.91
C LEU A 91 -11.22 -6.44 1.99
N MET A 92 -10.80 -5.96 3.17
CA MET A 92 -10.46 -6.78 4.32
C MET A 92 -11.66 -7.07 5.25
N CYS A 93 -12.84 -6.51 4.94
CA CYS A 93 -14.07 -6.57 5.74
C CYS A 93 -13.85 -6.18 7.21
N VAL A 94 -13.14 -5.07 7.45
CA VAL A 94 -12.89 -4.51 8.78
C VAL A 94 -13.54 -3.12 8.94
N PRO A 95 -13.75 -2.67 10.20
CA PRO A 95 -14.19 -1.30 10.46
C PRO A 95 -13.18 -0.23 10.01
N ASN A 96 -13.65 1.01 9.82
CA ASN A 96 -12.86 2.14 9.28
C ASN A 96 -12.99 3.42 10.12
N GLU A 97 -13.35 3.32 11.40
CA GLU A 97 -13.51 4.48 12.28
C GLU A 97 -12.15 5.04 12.73
N ARG A 98 -11.15 4.15 12.89
CA ARG A 98 -9.79 4.50 13.32
C ARG A 98 -8.77 3.90 12.36
N GLY A 99 -7.75 4.67 12.02
CA GLY A 99 -6.80 4.30 10.97
C GLY A 99 -5.64 5.28 10.84
N LEU A 100 -5.05 5.36 9.65
CA LEU A 100 -3.95 6.28 9.34
C LEU A 100 -4.31 7.74 9.68
N ALA A 101 -5.52 8.17 9.34
CA ALA A 101 -6.03 9.51 9.64
C ALA A 101 -6.03 9.84 11.14
N THR A 102 -6.28 8.84 12.00
CA THR A 102 -6.27 9.03 13.46
C THR A 102 -4.88 9.39 13.97
N ILE A 103 -3.83 8.77 13.41
CA ILE A 103 -2.44 9.04 13.76
C ILE A 103 -2.04 10.43 13.23
N LEU A 104 -2.41 10.75 12.00
CA LEU A 104 -2.13 12.05 11.37
C LEU A 104 -2.81 13.20 12.13
N ALA A 105 -4.00 12.98 12.67
CA ALA A 105 -4.71 13.96 13.51
C ALA A 105 -4.12 14.08 14.94
N GLY A 106 -3.11 13.28 15.30
CA GLY A 106 -2.55 13.23 16.66
C GLY A 106 -3.49 12.61 17.70
N GLN A 107 -4.53 11.88 17.29
CA GLN A 107 -5.61 11.37 18.15
C GLN A 107 -5.32 9.96 18.71
N GLY A 108 -4.09 9.75 19.18
CA GLY A 108 -3.60 8.50 19.74
C GLY A 108 -2.42 7.91 18.95
N GLY A 109 -1.84 6.83 19.49
CA GLY A 109 -0.78 6.08 18.81
C GLY A 109 -1.32 5.02 17.83
N ALA A 110 -0.42 4.25 17.22
CA ALA A 110 -0.76 3.15 16.29
C ALA A 110 -1.53 1.98 16.95
N ALA A 111 -1.54 1.92 18.28
CA ALA A 111 -2.30 0.90 19.01
C ALA A 111 -3.81 1.05 18.75
N GLY A 112 -4.42 -0.01 18.21
CA GLY A 112 -5.84 -0.03 17.88
C GLY A 112 -6.23 0.67 16.57
N THR A 113 -5.25 1.11 15.76
CA THR A 113 -5.49 1.54 14.36
C THR A 113 -5.14 0.45 13.34
N MET A 114 -4.54 -0.65 13.79
CA MET A 114 -4.25 -1.82 12.98
C MET A 114 -5.17 -2.97 13.36
N LEU A 115 -5.74 -3.62 12.34
CA LEU A 115 -6.74 -4.66 12.50
C LEU A 115 -6.27 -5.93 11.80
N PRO A 116 -6.34 -7.10 12.46
CA PRO A 116 -6.08 -8.37 11.80
C PRO A 116 -7.15 -8.62 10.73
N THR A 117 -6.77 -9.32 9.66
CA THR A 117 -7.68 -9.69 8.58
C THR A 117 -8.01 -11.19 8.64
N ALA A 118 -8.89 -11.64 7.74
CA ALA A 118 -9.13 -13.08 7.53
C ALA A 118 -7.91 -13.83 6.99
N VAL A 119 -6.96 -13.11 6.35
CA VAL A 119 -5.74 -13.69 5.79
C VAL A 119 -4.67 -13.73 6.89
N ARG A 120 -4.22 -14.93 7.24
CA ARG A 120 -3.16 -15.12 8.25
C ARG A 120 -1.89 -14.37 7.84
N GLY A 121 -1.30 -13.63 8.77
CA GLY A 121 -0.09 -12.83 8.54
C GLY A 121 -0.34 -11.51 7.81
N LEU A 122 -1.61 -11.17 7.51
CA LEU A 122 -1.99 -9.89 6.95
C LEU A 122 -2.76 -9.04 7.95
N THR A 123 -2.23 -7.87 8.24
CA THR A 123 -2.85 -6.81 9.04
C THR A 123 -3.15 -5.62 8.13
N VAL A 124 -4.26 -4.91 8.41
CA VAL A 124 -4.62 -3.67 7.71
C VAL A 124 -4.63 -2.50 8.68
N MET A 125 -4.04 -1.39 8.28
CA MET A 125 -4.37 -0.07 8.81
C MET A 125 -5.32 0.59 7.81
N PRO A 126 -6.62 0.67 8.13
CA PRO A 126 -7.57 1.33 7.25
C PRO A 126 -7.33 2.86 7.28
N ALA A 127 -8.01 3.61 6.42
CA ALA A 127 -7.74 5.03 6.28
C ALA A 127 -8.22 5.84 7.51
N GLY A 128 -9.35 5.46 8.11
CA GLY A 128 -10.00 6.21 9.18
C GLY A 128 -10.88 7.36 8.67
N SER A 129 -11.31 8.22 9.60
CA SER A 129 -12.05 9.45 9.29
C SER A 129 -11.13 10.51 8.69
N ILE A 130 -11.31 10.83 7.41
CA ILE A 130 -10.47 11.77 6.66
C ILE A 130 -11.16 13.14 6.60
N ASP A 131 -10.46 14.19 7.02
CA ASP A 131 -10.80 15.60 6.78
C ASP A 131 -9.67 16.32 6.01
N ASP A 132 -9.86 17.61 5.71
CA ASP A 132 -8.88 18.39 4.95
C ASP A 132 -7.56 18.56 5.71
N THR A 133 -7.61 18.70 7.04
CA THR A 133 -6.40 18.87 7.87
C THR A 133 -5.55 17.59 7.85
N VAL A 134 -6.19 16.42 7.90
CA VAL A 134 -5.53 15.11 7.77
C VAL A 134 -4.90 14.96 6.39
N ARG A 135 -5.58 15.39 5.32
CA ARG A 135 -5.03 15.35 3.95
C ARG A 135 -3.77 16.21 3.85
N ASP A 136 -3.82 17.44 4.34
CA ASP A 136 -2.68 18.36 4.33
C ASP A 136 -1.51 17.81 5.14
N THR A 137 -1.80 17.22 6.31
CA THR A 137 -0.78 16.63 7.19
C THR A 137 -0.04 15.48 6.51
N LEU A 138 -0.75 14.62 5.78
CA LEU A 138 -0.14 13.52 5.02
C LEU A 138 0.86 14.06 4.00
N GLU A 139 0.52 15.12 3.26
CA GLU A 139 1.36 15.66 2.17
C GLU A 139 2.67 16.31 2.66
N GLN A 140 2.77 16.60 3.95
CA GLN A 140 3.88 17.36 4.52
C GLN A 140 5.00 16.51 5.11
N ARG A 141 4.82 15.19 5.26
CA ARG A 141 5.79 14.33 5.95
C ARG A 141 5.85 12.91 5.39
N PRO A 142 6.98 12.21 5.54
CA PRO A 142 7.08 10.80 5.18
C PRO A 142 6.08 9.97 5.98
N ILE A 143 5.30 9.13 5.29
CA ILE A 143 4.32 8.26 5.95
C ILE A 143 5.01 7.22 6.86
N LEU A 144 6.22 6.76 6.52
CA LEU A 144 6.95 5.81 7.36
C LEU A 144 7.34 6.40 8.71
N GLU A 145 7.67 7.70 8.79
CA GLU A 145 7.91 8.40 10.06
C GLU A 145 6.63 8.45 10.92
N VAL A 146 5.47 8.66 10.29
CA VAL A 146 4.17 8.61 10.98
C VAL A 146 3.88 7.22 11.54
N LEU A 147 4.37 6.18 10.85
CA LEU A 147 4.12 4.79 11.18
C LEU A 147 5.16 4.16 12.13
N GLU A 148 6.26 4.84 12.46
CA GLU A 148 7.43 4.28 13.18
C GLU A 148 7.10 3.49 14.45
N GLN A 149 6.07 3.89 15.20
CA GLN A 149 5.65 3.17 16.41
C GLN A 149 4.77 1.93 16.13
N GLY A 150 4.17 1.88 14.95
CA GLY A 150 3.21 0.85 14.55
C GLY A 150 3.79 -0.26 13.67
N THR A 151 4.80 0.03 12.85
CA THR A 151 5.36 -0.91 11.87
C THR A 151 6.39 -1.88 12.43
N LEU A 152 6.74 -1.78 13.71
CA LEU A 152 7.79 -2.55 14.39
C LEU A 152 7.70 -4.09 14.27
N ARG A 153 6.56 -4.63 13.82
CA ARG A 153 6.34 -6.07 13.67
C ARG A 153 6.13 -6.53 12.22
N ALA A 154 6.10 -5.61 11.27
CA ALA A 154 5.87 -5.94 9.88
C ALA A 154 7.21 -6.19 9.18
N ASP A 155 7.34 -7.34 8.51
CA ASP A 155 8.42 -7.60 7.57
C ASP A 155 8.20 -6.79 6.27
N ILE A 156 6.94 -6.56 5.90
CA ILE A 156 6.55 -5.93 4.64
C ILE A 156 5.42 -4.91 4.90
N VAL A 157 5.61 -3.69 4.41
CA VAL A 157 4.59 -2.63 4.43
C VAL A 157 4.20 -2.27 2.99
N ILE A 158 2.91 -2.37 2.67
CA ILE A 158 2.37 -2.01 1.36
C ILE A 158 1.45 -0.81 1.49
N VAL A 159 1.70 0.22 0.70
CA VAL A 159 0.96 1.49 0.75
C VAL A 159 0.40 1.84 -0.63
N PRO A 160 -0.88 1.57 -0.92
CA PRO A 160 -1.57 2.18 -2.04
C PRO A 160 -1.78 3.68 -1.79
N ILE A 161 -1.49 4.51 -2.81
CA ILE A 161 -1.77 5.95 -2.79
C ILE A 161 -2.12 6.48 -4.19
N SER A 162 -3.02 7.47 -4.25
CA SER A 162 -3.43 8.12 -5.50
C SER A 162 -3.81 9.59 -5.29
N GLY A 163 -4.04 10.33 -6.39
CA GLY A 163 -4.73 11.62 -6.35
C GLY A 163 -3.96 12.78 -5.74
N ARG A 164 -2.62 12.68 -5.67
CA ARG A 164 -1.72 13.69 -5.10
C ARG A 164 -0.84 14.31 -6.19
N SER A 165 -0.24 15.47 -5.91
CA SER A 165 0.80 16.01 -6.79
C SER A 165 2.07 15.15 -6.74
N ASP A 166 2.85 15.14 -7.82
CA ASP A 166 4.09 14.35 -7.89
C ASP A 166 5.07 14.75 -6.77
N GLN A 167 5.11 16.04 -6.41
CA GLN A 167 5.93 16.56 -5.32
C GLN A 167 5.45 16.08 -3.95
N ALA A 168 4.13 16.06 -3.71
CA ALA A 168 3.57 15.53 -2.47
C ALA A 168 3.84 14.03 -2.36
N LEU A 169 3.68 13.26 -3.43
CA LEU A 169 4.02 11.83 -3.47
C LEU A 169 5.49 11.60 -3.13
N ALA A 170 6.40 12.37 -3.71
CA ALA A 170 7.82 12.26 -3.42
C ALA A 170 8.17 12.58 -1.96
N THR A 171 7.42 13.46 -1.30
CA THR A 171 7.55 13.73 0.14
C THR A 171 6.98 12.57 0.97
N ILE A 172 5.74 12.17 0.71
CA ILE A 172 5.02 11.12 1.45
C ILE A 172 5.82 9.80 1.43
N LEU A 173 6.39 9.46 0.27
CA LEU A 173 7.04 8.18 0.02
C LEU A 173 8.54 8.19 0.37
N THR A 174 9.05 9.21 1.04
CA THR A 174 10.44 9.21 1.53
C THR A 174 10.71 7.96 2.36
N HIS A 175 11.89 7.36 2.19
CA HIS A 175 12.35 6.11 2.82
C HIS A 175 11.71 4.81 2.31
N PHE A 176 10.88 4.84 1.25
CA PHE A 176 10.39 3.61 0.63
C PHE A 176 11.49 2.87 -0.14
N ASP A 177 11.38 1.55 -0.13
CA ASP A 177 12.33 0.64 -0.79
C ASP A 177 11.95 0.32 -2.22
N ALA A 178 10.67 0.50 -2.56
CA ALA A 178 10.17 0.37 -3.91
C ALA A 178 8.95 1.26 -4.10
N VAL A 179 8.91 1.98 -5.22
CA VAL A 179 7.72 2.65 -5.73
C VAL A 179 7.34 2.05 -7.07
N ILE A 180 6.09 1.62 -7.19
CA ILE A 180 5.55 0.98 -8.38
C ILE A 180 4.37 1.82 -8.90
N PRO A 181 4.57 2.60 -9.97
CA PRO A 181 3.48 3.26 -10.67
C PRO A 181 2.51 2.25 -11.29
N ILE A 182 1.22 2.46 -11.06
CA ILE A 182 0.13 1.76 -11.71
C ILE A 182 -0.33 2.61 -12.89
N VAL A 183 -0.15 2.05 -14.09
CA VAL A 183 -0.45 2.72 -15.37
C VAL A 183 -1.57 1.98 -16.09
N ARG A 184 -2.51 2.73 -16.66
CA ARG A 184 -3.66 2.21 -17.40
C ARG A 184 -3.38 2.22 -18.90
N ARG A 185 -3.54 1.05 -19.53
CA ARG A 185 -3.33 0.87 -20.97
C ARG A 185 -4.24 1.81 -21.76
N GLY A 186 -3.64 2.59 -22.66
CA GLY A 186 -4.38 3.53 -23.52
C GLY A 186 -5.03 4.71 -22.78
N ARG A 187 -4.76 4.89 -21.47
CA ARG A 187 -5.29 6.00 -20.67
C ARG A 187 -4.18 6.83 -20.03
N THR A 188 -3.21 6.19 -19.37
CA THR A 188 -2.10 6.93 -18.75
C THR A 188 -1.26 7.57 -19.84
N LEU A 189 -1.09 8.89 -19.73
CA LEU A 189 -0.27 9.64 -20.66
C LEU A 189 1.20 9.51 -20.26
N MET A 190 2.07 9.16 -21.21
CA MET A 190 3.51 8.99 -20.93
C MET A 190 4.13 10.17 -20.20
N ARG A 191 3.75 11.41 -20.55
CA ARG A 191 4.22 12.61 -19.85
C ARG A 191 3.90 12.64 -18.34
N ARG A 192 2.77 12.06 -17.93
CA ARG A 192 2.38 11.97 -16.51
C ARG A 192 3.21 10.93 -15.78
N LEU A 193 3.48 9.78 -16.41
CA LEU A 193 4.41 8.79 -15.89
C LEU A 193 5.82 9.36 -15.75
N THR A 194 6.34 10.01 -16.80
CA THR A 194 7.67 10.63 -16.77
C THR A 194 7.77 11.69 -15.68
N SER A 195 6.78 12.59 -15.56
CA SER A 195 6.73 13.60 -14.49
C SER A 195 6.78 12.99 -13.09
N LEU A 196 6.01 11.93 -12.84
CA LEU A 196 6.05 11.22 -11.57
C LEU A 196 7.43 10.59 -11.31
N VAL A 197 7.98 9.88 -12.30
CA VAL A 197 9.29 9.24 -12.19
C VAL A 197 10.39 10.27 -11.90
N ASP A 198 10.38 11.41 -12.59
CA ASP A 198 11.35 12.49 -12.39
C ASP A 198 11.26 13.08 -10.98
N ALA A 199 10.03 13.31 -10.46
CA ALA A 199 9.82 13.81 -9.11
C ALA A 199 10.30 12.82 -8.02
N LEU A 200 10.03 11.52 -8.22
CA LEU A 200 10.50 10.46 -7.32
C LEU A 200 12.03 10.34 -7.36
N ALA A 201 12.63 10.37 -8.56
CA ALA A 201 14.08 10.30 -8.76
C ALA A 201 14.80 11.50 -8.13
N ALA A 202 14.21 12.70 -8.18
CA ALA A 202 14.75 13.89 -7.52
C ALA A 202 14.85 13.75 -5.98
N LYS A 203 14.09 12.83 -5.38
CA LYS A 203 14.17 12.46 -3.95
C LYS A 203 14.95 11.17 -3.69
N GLY A 204 15.55 10.58 -4.73
CA GLY A 204 16.29 9.32 -4.63
C GLY A 204 15.40 8.09 -4.41
N LEU A 205 14.11 8.17 -4.73
CA LEU A 205 13.18 7.06 -4.54
C LEU A 205 13.33 6.00 -5.64
N PRO A 206 13.44 4.72 -5.30
CA PRO A 206 13.64 3.65 -6.27
C PRO A 206 12.31 3.30 -6.98
N VAL A 207 12.22 3.63 -8.27
CA VAL A 207 11.12 3.16 -9.12
C VAL A 207 11.50 1.79 -9.70
N CYS A 208 10.82 0.75 -9.23
CA CYS A 208 11.18 -0.65 -9.50
C CYS A 208 10.54 -1.25 -10.76
N GLY A 209 9.89 -0.41 -11.59
CA GLY A 209 9.12 -0.82 -12.74
C GLY A 209 7.70 -0.25 -12.70
N VAL A 210 6.83 -0.72 -13.59
CA VAL A 210 5.43 -0.27 -13.68
C VAL A 210 4.50 -1.47 -13.79
N VAL A 211 3.30 -1.34 -13.23
CA VAL A 211 2.23 -2.33 -13.43
C VAL A 211 1.22 -1.77 -14.41
N LEU A 212 1.04 -2.47 -15.52
CA LEU A 212 0.02 -2.13 -16.52
C LEU A 212 -1.32 -2.72 -16.11
N SER A 213 -2.32 -1.86 -15.94
CA SER A 213 -3.72 -2.19 -15.69
C SER A 213 -4.61 -1.73 -16.85
N ASP A 214 -5.91 -2.07 -16.78
CA ASP A 214 -6.86 -1.90 -17.88
C ASP A 214 -7.56 -0.53 -17.95
#